data_AF-A0A7Y1Y3R5-F1
#
_entry.id   AF-A0A7Y1Y3R5-F1
#
_cell.length_a   1.000
_cell.length_b   1.000
_cell.length_c   1.000
_cell.angle_alpha   90.00
_cell.angle_beta   90.00
_cell.angle_gamma   90.00
#
_symmetry.space_group_name_H-M   'P 1'
#
loop_
_entity.id
_entity.type
_entity.pdbx_description
1 polymer ?
#
loop_
_entity_poly.entity_id
_entity_poly.type
_entity_poly.pdbx_seq_one_letter_code
_entity_poly.pdbx_strand_id
1 'polypeptide(L)'
;MVLKICGGILALPLVFALVLFRVYGVDTHHASRSSIWWPERGRNLIPPAAADITLRRDLLDHYATYTLSEKDLNAFLDKRFARPGMVLDSFSERSPANPGKIGKPIGPLGWVVTEDTVVYTYTASNGGAHNYYHDPATGRTYQSSAYW
;
A
#
# COMPACT_ATOMS: atom_id res chain seq x y z
N MET A 1 42.37 -18.43 16.95
CA MET A 1 41.92 -17.02 17.06
C MET A 1 41.33 -16.50 15.74
N VAL A 2 41.92 -16.82 14.58
CA VAL A 2 41.46 -16.42 13.24
C VAL A 2 40.03 -16.89 12.88
N LEU A 3 39.65 -18.13 13.24
CA LEU A 3 38.33 -18.71 12.88
C LEU A 3 37.13 -17.98 13.52
N LYS A 4 37.28 -17.43 14.75
CA LYS A 4 36.22 -16.66 15.43
C LYS A 4 36.01 -15.28 14.78
N ILE A 5 37.08 -14.68 14.26
CA ILE A 5 37.04 -13.39 13.58
C ILE A 5 36.40 -13.57 12.18
N CYS A 6 36.74 -14.62 11.44
CA CYS A 6 36.11 -14.94 10.16
C CYS A 6 34.61 -15.26 10.30
N GLY A 7 34.20 -15.98 11.35
CA GLY A 7 32.79 -16.26 11.63
C GLY A 7 31.96 -15.00 11.93
N GLY A 8 32.51 -14.05 12.69
CA GLY A 8 31.86 -12.76 12.95
C GLY A 8 31.73 -11.88 11.70
N ILE A 9 32.76 -11.87 10.85
CA ILE A 9 32.77 -11.10 9.59
C ILE A 9 31.76 -11.65 8.58
N LEU A 10 31.52 -12.97 8.54
CA LEU A 10 30.52 -13.60 7.66
C LEU A 10 29.09 -13.53 8.22
N ALA A 11 28.91 -13.48 9.54
CA ALA A 11 27.60 -13.37 10.16
C ALA A 11 26.95 -11.99 9.92
N LEU A 12 27.74 -10.92 9.90
CA LEU A 12 27.24 -9.56 9.70
C LEU A 12 26.52 -9.34 8.35
N PRO A 13 27.11 -9.69 7.18
CA PRO A 13 26.42 -9.56 5.90
C PRO A 13 25.21 -10.49 5.79
N LEU A 14 25.24 -11.67 6.44
CA LEU A 14 24.09 -12.57 6.47
C LEU A 14 22.92 -11.97 7.25
N VAL A 15 23.18 -11.42 8.44
CA VAL A 15 22.16 -10.72 9.23
C VAL A 15 21.62 -9.53 8.45
N PHE A 16 22.49 -8.75 7.81
CA PHE A 16 22.08 -7.62 6.97
C PHE A 16 21.20 -8.07 5.79
N ALA A 17 21.57 -9.13 5.08
CA ALA A 17 20.79 -9.70 3.99
C ALA A 17 19.42 -10.22 4.46
N LEU A 18 19.36 -10.89 5.63
CA LEU A 18 18.11 -11.36 6.22
C LEU A 18 17.19 -10.21 6.63
N VAL A 19 17.75 -9.12 7.17
CA VAL A 19 17.00 -7.91 7.49
C VAL A 19 16.45 -7.27 6.21
N LEU A 20 17.26 -7.13 5.17
CA LEU A 20 16.78 -6.62 3.88
C LEU A 20 15.70 -7.52 3.27
N PHE A 21 15.87 -8.84 3.30
CA PHE A 21 14.87 -9.79 2.84
C PHE A 21 13.56 -9.68 3.64
N ARG A 22 13.64 -9.52 4.96
CA ARG A 22 12.47 -9.29 5.82
C ARG A 22 11.77 -7.95 5.55
N VAL A 23 12.49 -6.94 5.07
CA VAL A 23 11.93 -5.59 4.83
C VAL A 23 11.36 -5.45 3.41
N TYR A 24 12.01 -6.06 2.41
CA TYR A 24 11.70 -5.88 0.99
C TYR A 24 11.25 -7.16 0.27
N GLY A 25 11.55 -8.33 0.83
CA GLY A 25 11.31 -9.63 0.20
C GLY A 25 10.09 -10.38 0.72
N VAL A 26 9.44 -9.91 1.80
CA VAL A 26 8.27 -10.56 2.39
C VAL A 26 7.12 -9.57 2.59
N ASP A 27 5.92 -10.09 2.38
CA ASP A 27 4.70 -9.39 2.75
C ASP A 27 4.55 -9.38 4.27
N THR A 28 3.97 -8.32 4.81
CA THR A 28 3.69 -8.20 6.24
C THR A 28 2.20 -8.06 6.47
N HIS A 29 1.68 -8.75 7.48
CA HIS A 29 0.26 -8.79 7.80
C HIS A 29 -0.01 -8.07 9.11
N HIS A 30 -1.07 -7.27 9.13
CA HIS A 30 -1.42 -6.37 10.23
C HIS A 30 -2.92 -6.36 10.42
N ALA A 31 -3.39 -6.51 11.67
CA ALA A 31 -4.81 -6.47 11.96
C ALA A 31 -5.40 -5.06 11.75
N SER A 32 -4.58 -4.03 11.93
CA SER A 32 -4.99 -2.63 11.81
C SER A 32 -3.80 -1.71 11.54
N ARG A 33 -4.08 -0.45 11.15
CA ARG A 33 -3.04 0.54 10.86
C ARG A 33 -2.07 0.77 12.03
N SER A 34 -2.53 0.68 13.28
CA SER A 34 -1.68 0.92 14.46
C SER A 34 -0.62 -0.15 14.67
N SER A 35 -0.86 -1.38 14.18
CA SER A 35 0.12 -2.47 14.24
C SER A 35 1.24 -2.38 13.20
N ILE A 36 1.12 -1.47 12.23
CA ILE A 36 2.14 -1.23 11.20
C ILE A 36 3.39 -0.58 11.83
N TRP A 37 4.49 -1.33 11.85
CA TRP A 37 5.80 -0.90 12.32
C TRP A 37 6.63 -0.13 11.27
N TRP A 38 6.08 0.07 10.06
CA TRP A 38 6.74 0.83 9.00
C TRP A 38 6.89 2.32 9.33
N PRO A 39 7.79 3.03 8.63
CA PRO A 39 7.90 4.49 8.72
C PRO A 39 6.58 5.20 8.45
N GLU A 40 6.42 6.37 9.07
CA GLU A 40 5.20 7.17 9.02
C GLU A 40 4.76 7.49 7.57
N ARG A 41 5.71 7.74 6.66
CA ARG A 41 5.43 8.04 5.24
C ARG A 41 4.56 6.96 4.57
N GLY A 42 4.84 5.68 4.82
CA GLY A 42 4.06 4.56 4.29
C GLY A 42 2.76 4.35 5.05
N ARG A 43 2.85 4.33 6.38
CA ARG A 43 1.70 4.12 7.26
C ARG A 43 0.62 5.20 7.10
N ASN A 44 0.99 6.44 6.79
CA ASN A 44 0.04 7.55 6.63
C ASN A 44 -0.75 7.52 5.32
N LEU A 45 -0.39 6.64 4.39
CA LEU A 45 -1.17 6.38 3.19
C LEU A 45 -2.15 5.21 3.36
N ILE A 46 -2.19 4.59 4.54
CA ILE A 46 -3.18 3.58 4.90
C ILE A 46 -4.33 4.28 5.67
N PRO A 47 -5.61 4.06 5.30
CA PRO A 47 -6.74 4.59 6.04
C PRO A 47 -6.74 4.13 7.51
N PRO A 48 -7.10 4.97 8.50
CA PRO A 48 -7.18 4.57 9.90
C PRO A 48 -8.14 3.41 10.17
N ALA A 49 -9.23 3.31 9.38
CA ALA A 49 -10.25 2.28 9.50
C ALA A 49 -9.89 0.97 8.78
N ALA A 50 -8.73 0.89 8.11
CA ALA A 50 -8.32 -0.30 7.39
C ALA A 50 -8.07 -1.48 8.34
N ALA A 51 -8.60 -2.64 7.98
CA ALA A 51 -8.40 -3.93 8.65
C ALA A 51 -7.80 -4.96 7.68
N ASP A 52 -7.30 -6.08 8.22
CA ASP A 52 -6.76 -7.21 7.44
C ASP A 52 -5.72 -6.78 6.40
N ILE A 53 -4.77 -5.97 6.86
CA ILE A 53 -3.84 -5.26 5.99
C ILE A 53 -2.67 -6.19 5.65
N THR A 54 -2.44 -6.37 4.37
CA THR A 54 -1.21 -6.94 3.83
C THR A 54 -0.41 -5.83 3.17
N LEU A 55 0.87 -5.69 3.53
CA LEU A 55 1.78 -4.68 3.00
C LEU A 55 2.98 -5.32 2.33
N ARG A 56 3.34 -4.83 1.16
CA ARG A 56 4.59 -5.16 0.48
C ARG A 56 5.35 -3.89 0.13
N ARG A 57 6.61 -3.83 0.55
CA ARG A 57 7.52 -2.73 0.21
C ARG A 57 8.28 -3.08 -1.05
N ASP A 58 8.40 -2.14 -1.96
CA ASP A 58 9.11 -2.33 -3.22
C ASP A 58 10.03 -1.13 -3.47
N LEU A 59 11.23 -1.21 -2.89
CA LEU A 59 12.19 -0.10 -2.85
C LEU A 59 11.57 1.18 -2.27
N LEU A 60 11.33 2.17 -3.13
CA LEU A 60 10.70 3.44 -2.79
C LEU A 60 9.19 3.28 -2.64
N ASP A 61 8.58 2.35 -3.35
CA ASP A 61 7.15 2.15 -3.51
C ASP A 61 6.57 1.23 -2.44
N HIS A 62 5.24 1.24 -2.34
CA HIS A 62 4.53 0.21 -1.59
C HIS A 62 3.21 -0.18 -2.21
N TYR A 63 2.83 -1.40 -1.86
CA TYR A 63 1.57 -2.01 -2.19
C TYR A 63 0.87 -2.43 -0.92
N ALA A 64 -0.45 -2.33 -0.92
CA ALA A 64 -1.26 -2.80 0.19
C ALA A 64 -2.54 -3.45 -0.31
N THR A 65 -3.02 -4.46 0.42
CA THR A 65 -4.42 -4.88 0.36
C THR A 65 -5.02 -4.80 1.75
N TYR A 66 -6.26 -4.34 1.87
CA TYR A 66 -6.96 -4.24 3.14
C TYR A 66 -8.47 -4.17 2.92
N THR A 67 -9.24 -4.28 4.00
CA THR A 67 -10.70 -4.16 3.99
C THR A 67 -11.12 -2.88 4.71
N LEU A 68 -12.04 -2.13 4.13
CA LEU A 68 -12.74 -0.99 4.73
C LEU A 68 -14.01 -0.64 3.94
N SER A 69 -14.90 0.18 4.51
CA SER A 69 -16.05 0.68 3.74
C SER A 69 -15.62 1.73 2.71
N GLU A 70 -16.31 1.80 1.57
CA GLU A 70 -16.04 2.84 0.55
C GLU A 70 -16.13 4.25 1.17
N LYS A 71 -17.12 4.47 2.04
CA LYS A 71 -17.28 5.72 2.79
C LYS A 71 -16.03 6.10 3.60
N ASP A 72 -15.46 5.15 4.33
CA ASP A 72 -14.24 5.40 5.13
C ASP A 72 -13.02 5.63 4.23
N LEU A 73 -12.96 4.94 3.09
CA LEU A 73 -11.95 5.20 2.07
C LEU A 73 -12.07 6.63 1.54
N ASN A 74 -13.26 7.07 1.15
CA ASN A 74 -13.49 8.43 0.63
C ASN A 74 -13.17 9.50 1.66
N ALA A 75 -13.66 9.35 2.89
CA ALA A 75 -13.35 10.30 3.97
C ALA A 75 -11.84 10.43 4.22
N PHE A 76 -11.09 9.32 4.08
CA PHE A 76 -9.63 9.34 4.14
C PHE A 76 -9.02 10.06 2.94
N LEU A 77 -9.43 9.73 1.71
CA LEU A 77 -8.89 10.30 0.47
C LEU A 77 -9.14 11.80 0.39
N ASP A 78 -10.37 12.24 0.70
CA ASP A 78 -10.78 13.64 0.72
C ASP A 78 -9.89 14.44 1.67
N LYS A 79 -9.70 13.95 2.90
CA LYS A 79 -8.81 14.59 3.86
C LYS A 79 -7.34 14.58 3.41
N ARG A 80 -6.89 13.49 2.78
CA ARG A 80 -5.47 13.26 2.51
C ARG A 80 -4.97 14.02 1.28
N PHE A 81 -5.82 14.16 0.27
CA PHE A 81 -5.47 14.69 -1.04
C PHE A 81 -6.18 16.00 -1.39
N ALA A 82 -7.12 16.48 -0.57
CA ALA A 82 -7.65 17.83 -0.73
C ALA A 82 -6.52 18.87 -0.72
N ARG A 83 -6.59 19.79 -1.68
CA ARG A 83 -5.70 20.95 -1.72
C ARG A 83 -6.14 21.96 -0.65
N PRO A 84 -5.23 22.76 -0.08
CA PRO A 84 -5.60 23.80 0.88
C PRO A 84 -6.72 24.71 0.32
N GLY A 85 -7.81 24.84 1.08
CA GLY A 85 -8.96 25.65 0.70
C GLY A 85 -9.94 25.02 -0.30
N MET A 86 -9.70 23.77 -0.74
CA MET A 86 -10.57 23.05 -1.67
C MET A 86 -11.25 21.87 -0.96
N VAL A 87 -12.52 21.63 -1.28
CA VAL A 87 -13.21 20.39 -0.91
C VAL A 87 -12.98 19.39 -2.04
N LEU A 88 -12.53 18.19 -1.68
CA LEU A 88 -12.42 17.06 -2.59
C LEU A 88 -13.64 16.16 -2.39
N ASP A 89 -14.24 15.70 -3.48
CA ASP A 89 -15.29 14.68 -3.48
C ASP A 89 -14.78 13.45 -4.25
N SER A 90 -13.99 12.64 -3.55
CA SER A 90 -13.39 11.44 -4.13
C SER A 90 -14.44 10.43 -4.61
N PHE A 91 -15.62 10.39 -3.99
CA PHE A 91 -16.67 9.47 -4.40
C PHE A 91 -17.14 9.82 -5.81
N SER A 92 -17.47 11.07 -6.08
CA SER A 92 -17.95 11.47 -7.42
C SER A 92 -16.84 11.46 -8.48
N GLU A 93 -15.58 11.61 -8.10
CA GLU A 93 -14.43 11.64 -9.03
C GLU A 93 -13.86 10.25 -9.39
N ARG A 94 -14.30 9.20 -8.71
CA ARG A 94 -13.81 7.84 -8.99
C ARG A 94 -14.23 7.38 -10.37
N SER A 95 -13.41 6.51 -10.95
CA SER A 95 -13.66 5.92 -12.27
C SER A 95 -13.89 4.41 -12.17
N PRO A 96 -14.65 3.80 -13.08
CA PRO A 96 -14.66 2.35 -13.19
C PRO A 96 -13.26 1.83 -13.53
N ALA A 97 -12.92 0.62 -13.09
CA ALA A 97 -11.68 -0.01 -13.46
C ALA A 97 -11.57 -0.18 -14.98
N ASN A 98 -10.34 -0.12 -15.50
CA ASN A 98 -10.08 -0.36 -16.91
C ASN A 98 -10.60 -1.76 -17.31
N PRO A 99 -11.52 -1.87 -18.29
CA PRO A 99 -12.10 -3.15 -18.69
C PRO A 99 -11.07 -4.22 -19.08
N GLY A 100 -9.94 -3.81 -19.67
CA GLY A 100 -8.85 -4.71 -20.04
C GLY A 100 -8.10 -5.35 -18.87
N LYS A 101 -8.34 -4.88 -17.63
CA LYS A 101 -7.78 -5.44 -16.39
C LYS A 101 -8.75 -6.36 -15.65
N ILE A 102 -10.04 -6.37 -15.99
CA ILE A 102 -11.05 -7.20 -15.34
C ILE A 102 -10.66 -8.68 -15.44
N GLY A 103 -10.77 -9.40 -14.33
CA GLY A 103 -10.40 -10.82 -14.20
C GLY A 103 -8.89 -11.07 -14.18
N LYS A 104 -8.03 -10.04 -14.27
CA LYS A 104 -6.57 -10.19 -14.25
C LYS A 104 -5.99 -9.79 -12.91
N PRO A 105 -4.99 -10.52 -12.39
CA PRO A 105 -4.24 -10.07 -11.23
C PRO A 105 -3.40 -8.84 -11.59
N ILE A 106 -3.37 -7.86 -10.70
CA ILE A 106 -2.51 -6.68 -10.80
C ILE A 106 -1.61 -6.57 -9.59
N GLY A 107 -0.45 -5.96 -9.82
CA GLY A 107 0.54 -5.71 -8.79
C GLY A 107 1.15 -6.98 -8.19
N PRO A 108 2.06 -6.79 -7.24
CA PRO A 108 2.81 -7.90 -6.65
C PRO A 108 2.02 -8.70 -5.60
N LEU A 109 0.87 -8.19 -5.15
CA LEU A 109 -0.04 -8.87 -4.22
C LEU A 109 -1.12 -9.70 -4.93
N GLY A 110 -1.08 -9.76 -6.27
CA GLY A 110 -1.99 -10.61 -7.06
C GLY A 110 -3.47 -10.24 -6.93
N TRP A 111 -3.78 -8.95 -6.70
CA TRP A 111 -5.16 -8.51 -6.51
C TRP A 111 -5.92 -8.60 -7.84
N VAL A 112 -7.07 -9.28 -7.85
CA VAL A 112 -7.86 -9.52 -9.06
C VAL A 112 -8.93 -8.44 -9.20
N VAL A 113 -8.94 -7.77 -10.35
CA VAL A 113 -9.90 -6.71 -10.67
C VAL A 113 -11.27 -7.31 -10.99
N THR A 114 -12.32 -6.84 -10.33
CA THR A 114 -13.72 -7.21 -10.59
C THR A 114 -14.41 -6.17 -11.48
N GLU A 115 -15.59 -6.51 -12.01
CA GLU A 115 -16.41 -5.56 -12.78
C GLU A 115 -16.88 -4.37 -11.94
N ASP A 116 -17.14 -4.60 -10.65
CA ASP A 116 -17.58 -3.58 -9.70
C ASP A 116 -16.44 -2.70 -9.16
N THR A 117 -15.20 -3.01 -9.52
CA THR A 117 -14.05 -2.24 -9.02
C THR A 117 -14.11 -0.80 -9.50
N VAL A 118 -13.98 0.12 -8.56
CA VAL A 118 -13.73 1.55 -8.81
C VAL A 118 -12.28 1.91 -8.49
N VAL A 119 -11.77 2.95 -9.16
CA VAL A 119 -10.39 3.38 -9.06
C VAL A 119 -10.34 4.86 -8.71
N TYR A 120 -9.54 5.17 -7.69
CA TYR A 120 -9.15 6.52 -7.30
C TYR A 120 -7.67 6.73 -7.62
N THR A 121 -7.35 7.82 -8.33
CA THR A 121 -5.97 8.15 -8.71
C THR A 121 -5.62 9.55 -8.23
N TYR A 122 -4.54 9.66 -7.48
CA TYR A 122 -4.05 10.93 -6.95
C TYR A 122 -2.55 11.09 -7.18
N THR A 123 -2.16 12.32 -7.51
CA THR A 123 -0.75 12.73 -7.58
C THR A 123 -0.47 13.71 -6.44
N ALA A 124 0.48 13.36 -5.58
CA ALA A 124 0.97 14.23 -4.53
C ALA A 124 1.88 15.33 -5.10
N SER A 125 2.00 16.46 -4.40
CA SER A 125 2.78 17.62 -4.85
C SER A 125 4.27 17.34 -5.04
N ASN A 126 4.81 16.30 -4.40
CA ASN A 126 6.18 15.83 -4.58
C ASN A 126 6.36 14.90 -5.79
N GLY A 127 5.32 14.68 -6.61
CA GLY A 127 5.37 13.79 -7.78
C GLY A 127 5.00 12.33 -7.49
N GLY A 128 4.72 11.97 -6.23
CA GLY A 128 4.26 10.62 -5.89
C GLY A 128 2.87 10.33 -6.47
N ALA A 129 2.65 9.10 -6.95
CA ALA A 129 1.39 8.68 -7.56
C ALA A 129 0.74 7.57 -6.73
N HIS A 130 -0.56 7.69 -6.49
CA HIS A 130 -1.32 6.77 -5.64
C HIS A 130 -2.58 6.30 -6.37
N ASN A 131 -2.71 4.99 -6.52
CA ASN A 131 -3.91 4.36 -7.07
C ASN A 131 -4.55 3.48 -5.99
N TYR A 132 -5.86 3.62 -5.80
CA TYR A 132 -6.67 2.80 -4.92
C TYR A 132 -7.74 2.13 -5.76
N TYR A 133 -7.67 0.81 -5.89
CA TYR A 133 -8.68 -0.03 -6.52
C TYR A 133 -9.56 -0.56 -5.40
N HIS A 134 -10.84 -0.23 -5.42
CA HIS A 134 -11.79 -0.59 -4.36
C HIS A 134 -12.93 -1.40 -4.97
N ASP A 135 -13.29 -2.49 -4.34
CA ASP A 135 -14.49 -3.26 -4.63
C ASP A 135 -15.57 -2.87 -3.60
N PRO A 136 -16.59 -2.07 -3.98
CA PRO A 136 -17.62 -1.60 -3.06
C PRO A 136 -18.47 -2.74 -2.47
N ALA A 137 -18.58 -3.87 -3.16
CA ALA A 137 -19.40 -5.00 -2.71
C ALA A 137 -18.74 -5.74 -1.53
N THR A 138 -17.41 -5.83 -1.53
CA THR A 138 -16.65 -6.57 -0.51
C THR A 138 -15.88 -5.68 0.46
N GLY A 139 -15.73 -4.39 0.15
CA GLY A 139 -14.89 -3.45 0.90
C GLY A 139 -13.38 -3.69 0.71
N ARG A 140 -12.99 -4.63 -0.14
CA ARG A 140 -11.57 -4.93 -0.39
C ARG A 140 -10.96 -3.83 -1.22
N THR A 141 -9.79 -3.37 -0.79
CA THR A 141 -9.02 -2.32 -1.45
C THR A 141 -7.62 -2.80 -1.74
N TYR A 142 -7.16 -2.55 -2.96
CA TYR A 142 -5.77 -2.65 -3.35
C TYR A 142 -5.19 -1.26 -3.60
N GLN A 143 -4.03 -0.99 -2.99
CA GLN A 143 -3.33 0.26 -3.09
C GLN A 143 -1.98 0.04 -3.78
N SER A 144 -1.68 0.91 -4.73
CA SER A 144 -0.37 1.03 -5.38
C SER A 144 0.11 2.46 -5.18
N SER A 145 1.24 2.64 -4.51
CA SER A 145 1.79 3.97 -4.20
C SER A 145 3.24 4.03 -4.62
N ALA A 146 3.50 4.91 -5.58
CA ALA A 146 4.84 5.23 -6.04
C ALA A 146 5.31 6.54 -5.43
N TYR A 147 6.58 6.59 -5.01
CA TYR A 147 7.16 7.77 -4.39
C TYR A 147 8.22 8.40 -5.28
N TRP A 148 8.19 9.73 -5.35
CA TRP A 148 9.20 10.59 -5.95
C TRP A 148 9.81 11.49 -4.87
#